data_AF-A0A7C9UU46-F1
#
_entry.id   AF-A0A7C9UU46-F1
#
_cell.length_a   1.000
_cell.length_b   1.000
_cell.length_c   1.000
_cell.angle_alpha   90.00
_cell.angle_beta   90.00
_cell.angle_gamma   90.00
#
_symmetry.space_group_name_H-M   'P 1'
#
loop_
_entity.id
_entity.type
_entity.pdbx_description
1 polymer ?
#
loop_
_entity_poly.entity_id
_entity_poly.type
_entity_poly.pdbx_seq_one_letter_code
_entity_poly.pdbx_strand_id
1 'polypeptide(L)'
;MSLEPAHADWEWTRWGMTPVQAMSASQGKALSATSDEKKRRTYRKGFVPIRVPQLVADHHVQGAELVAYLLFDIDSAKLVCVDLLPKAGNTLPGDLKASLTTAYGKPAGEEEKQLPGLHWTTTTWIAGSDRIELQQGGLGSKLQYCQRGS
;
A
#
# COMPACT_ATOMS: atom_id res chain seq x y z
N MET A 1 -20.48 13.06 -7.34
CA MET A 1 -19.42 12.05 -7.16
C MET A 1 -18.29 12.75 -6.45
N SER A 2 -18.20 12.56 -5.13
CA SER A 2 -17.33 13.34 -4.27
C SER A 2 -16.20 12.42 -3.80
N LEU A 3 -15.08 12.45 -4.53
CA LEU A 3 -13.80 11.98 -4.00
C LEU A 3 -13.19 13.21 -3.30
N GLU A 4 -13.25 13.28 -1.97
CA GLU A 4 -12.38 14.07 -1.06
C GLU A 4 -12.87 13.92 0.40
N PRO A 5 -12.04 14.07 1.45
CA PRO A 5 -10.59 13.86 1.52
C PRO A 5 -10.17 13.08 2.78
N ALA A 6 -9.14 12.25 2.62
CA ALA A 6 -8.08 12.12 3.62
C ALA A 6 -6.92 11.42 2.90
N HIS A 7 -5.85 12.16 2.62
CA HIS A 7 -4.66 11.53 2.06
C HIS A 7 -4.11 10.46 3.04
N ALA A 8 -4.40 10.62 4.34
CA ALA A 8 -3.99 9.81 5.49
C ALA A 8 -5.02 8.82 6.05
N ASP A 9 -6.19 8.69 5.44
CA ASP A 9 -7.20 7.70 5.85
C ASP A 9 -7.35 6.66 4.73
N TRP A 10 -6.79 5.46 4.92
CA TRP A 10 -6.99 4.38 3.97
C TRP A 10 -8.32 3.67 4.30
N GLU A 11 -9.35 3.96 3.50
CA GLU A 11 -10.73 3.44 3.57
C GLU A 11 -11.45 3.70 4.91
N TRP A 12 -11.12 2.93 5.94
CA TRP A 12 -11.67 3.01 7.30
C TRP A 12 -10.58 3.17 8.37
N THR A 13 -9.31 3.22 7.98
CA THR A 13 -8.18 3.45 8.88
C THR A 13 -7.70 4.89 8.86
N ARG A 14 -6.88 5.24 9.84
CA ARG A 14 -6.03 6.45 9.84
C ARG A 14 -4.60 6.08 10.20
N TRP A 15 -3.63 6.83 9.71
CA TRP A 15 -2.25 6.69 10.22
C TRP A 15 -2.19 6.87 11.72
N GLY A 16 -1.30 6.12 12.38
CA GLY A 16 -1.23 6.12 13.84
C GLY A 16 -2.28 5.24 14.54
N MET A 17 -3.20 4.59 13.82
CA MET A 17 -4.03 3.56 14.43
C MET A 17 -3.18 2.36 14.85
N THR A 18 -3.51 1.77 16.01
CA THR A 18 -2.98 0.44 16.37
C THR A 18 -3.72 -0.67 15.61
N PRO A 19 -3.19 -1.90 15.57
CA PRO A 19 -3.89 -3.03 14.96
C PRO A 19 -5.31 -3.23 15.53
N VAL A 20 -5.49 -3.05 16.84
CA VAL A 20 -6.81 -3.18 17.48
C VAL A 20 -7.76 -2.07 17.03
N GLN A 21 -7.28 -0.82 16.98
CA GLN A 21 -8.09 0.31 16.51
C GLN A 21 -8.49 0.15 15.05
N ALA A 22 -7.55 -0.26 14.19
CA ALA A 22 -7.81 -0.55 12.79
C ALA A 22 -8.83 -1.68 12.67
N MET A 23 -8.61 -2.83 13.31
CA MET A 23 -9.54 -3.96 13.25
C MET A 23 -10.96 -3.57 13.68
N SER A 24 -11.10 -2.77 14.76
CA SER A 24 -12.38 -2.25 15.21
C SER A 24 -13.03 -1.31 14.18
N ALA A 25 -12.26 -0.38 13.61
CA ALA A 25 -12.74 0.56 12.59
C ALA A 25 -13.17 -0.17 11.29
N SER A 26 -12.58 -1.32 10.99
CA SER A 26 -12.94 -2.15 9.83
C SER A 26 -14.32 -2.80 9.92
N GLN A 27 -14.92 -2.84 11.12
CA GLN A 27 -16.17 -3.57 11.40
C GLN A 27 -16.11 -5.04 10.94
N GLY A 28 -14.95 -5.69 11.08
CA GLY A 28 -14.73 -7.10 10.74
C GLY A 28 -14.31 -7.35 9.29
N LYS A 29 -14.15 -6.31 8.47
CA LYS A 29 -13.60 -6.46 7.10
C LYS A 29 -12.12 -6.82 7.09
N ALA A 30 -11.37 -6.34 8.09
CA ALA A 30 -9.96 -6.67 8.22
C ALA A 30 -9.77 -7.87 9.14
N LEU A 31 -8.98 -8.82 8.67
CA LEU A 31 -8.62 -10.03 9.39
C LEU A 31 -7.15 -9.97 9.79
N SER A 32 -6.79 -10.70 10.84
CA SER A 32 -5.39 -10.84 11.24
C SER A 32 -4.57 -11.49 10.13
N ALA A 33 -3.43 -10.90 9.79
CA ALA A 33 -2.49 -11.49 8.85
C ALA A 33 -1.98 -12.85 9.38
N THR A 34 -1.96 -13.84 8.51
CA THR A 34 -1.40 -15.17 8.76
C THR A 34 0.11 -15.10 9.00
N SER A 35 0.68 -16.13 9.61
CA SER A 35 2.14 -16.24 9.82
C SER A 35 2.92 -16.16 8.51
N ASP A 36 2.39 -16.75 7.44
CA ASP A 36 3.03 -16.73 6.12
C ASP A 36 2.99 -15.34 5.48
N GLU A 37 1.87 -14.62 5.59
CA GLU A 37 1.75 -13.23 5.11
C GLU A 37 2.72 -12.32 5.87
N LYS A 38 2.79 -12.46 7.20
CA LYS A 38 3.77 -11.75 8.04
C LYS A 38 5.18 -12.03 7.57
N LYS A 39 5.55 -13.29 7.36
CA LYS A 39 6.91 -13.67 6.93
C LYS A 39 7.25 -13.09 5.55
N ARG A 40 6.32 -13.13 4.59
CA ARG A 40 6.56 -12.72 3.20
C ARG A 40 6.51 -11.22 2.98
N ARG A 41 5.79 -10.46 3.82
CA ARG A 41 5.52 -9.02 3.61
C ARG A 41 6.07 -8.13 4.72
N THR A 42 6.86 -8.67 5.65
CA THR A 42 7.61 -7.84 6.59
C THR A 42 8.69 -7.07 5.85
N TYR A 43 8.66 -5.74 5.95
CA TYR A 43 9.73 -4.88 5.46
C TYR A 43 10.87 -4.87 6.46
N ARG A 44 12.10 -4.99 5.95
CA ARG A 44 13.31 -5.06 6.75
C ARG A 44 14.34 -4.02 6.29
N LYS A 45 15.06 -3.46 7.24
CA LYS A 45 16.30 -2.70 6.99
C LYS A 45 17.47 -3.60 7.39
N GLY A 46 18.11 -4.23 6.40
CA GLY A 46 19.04 -5.34 6.65
C GLY A 46 18.29 -6.53 7.24
N PHE A 47 18.71 -7.00 8.42
CA PHE A 47 18.05 -8.10 9.12
C PHE A 47 16.93 -7.66 10.06
N VAL A 48 16.82 -6.35 10.34
CA VAL A 48 15.90 -5.80 11.33
C VAL A 48 14.54 -5.54 10.67
N PRO A 49 13.45 -6.18 11.13
CA PRO A 49 12.11 -5.82 10.68
C PRO A 49 11.77 -4.40 11.13
N ILE A 50 11.22 -3.60 10.22
CA ILE A 50 10.81 -2.22 10.49
C ILE A 50 9.29 -2.07 10.40
N ARG A 51 8.63 -2.86 9.52
CA ARG A 51 7.18 -2.84 9.37
C ARG A 51 6.66 -4.24 9.12
N VAL A 52 5.57 -4.61 9.77
CA VAL A 52 4.98 -5.94 9.70
C VAL A 52 3.50 -5.82 9.34
N PRO A 53 2.98 -6.60 8.38
CA PRO A 53 1.54 -6.64 8.15
C PRO A 53 0.86 -7.28 9.36
N GLN A 54 -0.06 -6.57 10.01
CA GLN A 54 -0.84 -7.18 11.09
C GLN A 54 -2.26 -7.48 10.67
N LEU A 55 -2.79 -6.72 9.71
CA LEU A 55 -4.14 -6.90 9.20
C LEU A 55 -4.13 -7.01 7.67
N VAL A 56 -5.09 -7.76 7.17
CA VAL A 56 -5.33 -7.99 5.75
C VAL A 56 -6.81 -7.77 5.47
N ALA A 57 -7.13 -7.12 4.36
CA ALA A 57 -8.50 -6.92 3.91
C ALA A 57 -8.60 -7.09 2.39
N ASP A 58 -9.75 -7.54 1.92
CA ASP A 58 -10.07 -7.49 0.50
C ASP A 58 -10.38 -6.05 0.08
N HIS A 59 -9.91 -5.65 -1.10
CA HIS A 59 -10.13 -4.32 -1.63
C HIS A 59 -10.35 -4.37 -3.15
N HIS A 60 -11.12 -3.42 -3.70
CA HIS A 60 -11.45 -3.38 -5.11
C HIS A 60 -11.15 -2.00 -5.68
N VAL A 61 -10.38 -1.95 -6.77
CA VAL A 61 -10.06 -0.70 -7.48
C VAL A 61 -10.33 -0.90 -8.96
N GLN A 62 -11.28 -0.13 -9.51
CA GLN A 62 -11.58 -0.12 -10.95
C GLN A 62 -11.76 -1.53 -11.55
N GLY A 63 -12.44 -2.42 -10.83
CA GLY A 63 -12.70 -3.80 -11.25
C GLY A 63 -11.57 -4.80 -10.97
N ALA A 64 -10.41 -4.36 -10.48
CA ALA A 64 -9.36 -5.25 -10.02
C ALA A 64 -9.57 -5.66 -8.55
N GLU A 65 -9.49 -6.96 -8.27
CA GLU A 65 -9.50 -7.48 -6.91
C GLU A 65 -8.09 -7.46 -6.31
N LEU A 66 -7.95 -6.72 -5.23
CA LEU A 66 -6.70 -6.50 -4.51
C LEU A 66 -6.80 -7.05 -3.10
N VAL A 67 -5.64 -7.35 -2.53
CA VAL A 67 -5.45 -7.62 -1.11
C VAL A 67 -4.70 -6.45 -0.51
N ALA A 68 -5.32 -5.83 0.48
CA ALA A 68 -4.73 -4.76 1.27
C ALA A 68 -4.02 -5.33 2.49
N TYR A 69 -2.73 -5.06 2.62
CA TYR A 69 -1.93 -5.39 3.80
C TYR A 69 -1.66 -4.12 4.58
N LEU A 70 -2.17 -4.05 5.79
CA LEU A 70 -1.96 -2.91 6.70
C LEU A 70 -0.67 -3.17 7.48
N LEU A 71 0.34 -2.34 7.20
CA LEU A 71 1.68 -2.46 7.76
C LEU A 71 1.86 -1.52 8.95
N PHE A 72 2.23 -2.13 10.07
CA PHE A 72 2.45 -1.44 11.31
C PHE A 72 3.95 -1.34 11.58
N ASP A 73 4.38 -0.16 12.00
CA ASP A 73 5.72 0.07 12.52
C ASP A 73 5.97 -0.82 13.73
N ILE A 74 7.13 -1.45 13.80
CA ILE A 74 7.41 -2.45 14.83
C ILE A 74 7.60 -1.84 16.22
N ASP A 75 8.13 -0.62 16.29
CA ASP A 75 8.50 0.03 17.55
C ASP A 75 7.28 0.71 18.19
N SER A 76 6.49 1.41 17.38
CA SER A 76 5.32 2.16 17.85
C SER A 76 4.00 1.36 17.78
N ALA A 77 3.99 0.24 17.05
CA ALA A 77 2.78 -0.53 16.72
C ALA A 77 1.70 0.32 16.05
N LYS A 78 2.10 1.29 15.22
CA LYS A 78 1.23 2.24 14.53
C LYS A 78 1.14 1.93 13.05
N LEU A 79 -0.05 2.08 12.48
CA LEU A 79 -0.26 1.97 11.05
C LEU A 79 0.53 3.08 10.35
N VAL A 80 1.42 2.68 9.46
CA VAL A 80 2.30 3.59 8.72
C VAL A 80 2.23 3.38 7.21
N CYS A 81 1.84 2.20 6.74
CA CYS A 81 1.64 1.94 5.32
C CYS A 81 0.50 0.95 5.06
N VAL A 82 -0.03 1.00 3.84
CA VAL A 82 -0.90 -0.01 3.27
C VAL A 82 -0.35 -0.42 1.91
N ASP A 83 -0.12 -1.73 1.73
CA ASP A 83 0.20 -2.32 0.43
C ASP A 83 -1.06 -2.90 -0.20
N LEU A 84 -1.36 -2.50 -1.43
CA LEU A 84 -2.37 -3.09 -2.29
C LEU A 84 -1.69 -3.95 -3.35
N LEU A 85 -1.97 -5.25 -3.31
CA LEU A 85 -1.45 -6.21 -4.28
C LEU A 85 -2.60 -6.90 -5.02
N PRO A 86 -2.50 -7.13 -6.34
CA PRO A 86 -3.46 -7.97 -7.05
C PRO A 86 -3.55 -9.36 -6.43
N LYS A 87 -4.78 -9.91 -6.34
CA LYS A 87 -4.98 -11.34 -6.08
C LYS A 87 -4.34 -12.18 -7.18
N ALA A 88 -4.03 -13.45 -6.89
CA ALA A 88 -3.41 -14.34 -7.86
C ALA A 88 -4.23 -14.39 -9.17
N GLY A 89 -3.59 -14.14 -10.31
CA GLY A 89 -4.24 -14.08 -11.62
C GLY A 89 -4.81 -12.71 -12.01
N ASN A 90 -4.82 -11.72 -11.11
CA ASN A 90 -5.21 -10.34 -11.40
C ASN A 90 -4.00 -9.43 -11.62
N THR A 91 -4.24 -8.30 -12.29
CA THR A 91 -3.28 -7.22 -12.48
C THR A 91 -3.87 -5.90 -12.01
N LEU A 92 -3.01 -4.91 -11.74
CA LEU A 92 -3.51 -3.55 -11.55
C LEU A 92 -4.05 -3.01 -12.89
N PRO A 93 -5.10 -2.16 -12.86
CA PRO A 93 -5.63 -1.52 -14.05
C PRO A 93 -4.54 -0.73 -14.80
N GLY A 94 -4.54 -0.80 -16.13
CA GLY A 94 -3.53 -0.12 -16.96
C GLY A 94 -3.60 1.40 -16.89
N ASP A 95 -4.78 1.95 -16.58
CA ASP A 95 -5.08 3.38 -16.41
C ASP A 95 -4.89 3.87 -14.97
N LEU A 96 -4.41 3.02 -14.06
CA LEU A 96 -4.22 3.38 -12.66
C LEU A 96 -3.25 4.55 -12.48
N LYS A 97 -2.14 4.62 -13.26
CA LYS A 97 -1.19 5.75 -13.21
C LYS A 97 -1.88 7.08 -13.56
N ALA A 98 -2.73 7.08 -14.59
CA ALA A 98 -3.48 8.27 -14.98
C ALA A 98 -4.50 8.67 -13.90
N SER A 99 -5.20 7.68 -13.34
CA SER A 99 -6.15 7.90 -12.25
C SER A 99 -5.48 8.49 -11.00
N LEU A 100 -4.32 7.95 -10.59
CA LEU A 100 -3.52 8.48 -9.49
C LEU A 100 -2.99 9.89 -9.79
N THR A 101 -2.63 10.17 -11.04
CA THR A 101 -2.19 11.52 -11.45
C THR A 101 -3.34 12.53 -11.40
N THR A 102 -4.55 12.12 -11.78
CA THR A 102 -5.75 12.96 -11.63
C THR A 102 -6.07 13.22 -10.15
N ALA A 103 -5.90 12.21 -9.29
CA ALA A 103 -6.24 12.31 -7.86
C ALA A 103 -5.19 13.06 -7.02
N TYR A 104 -3.90 12.85 -7.29
CA TYR A 104 -2.80 13.37 -6.47
C TYR A 104 -1.94 14.41 -7.18
N GLY A 105 -2.27 14.75 -8.43
CA GLY A 105 -1.49 15.66 -9.26
C GLY A 105 -0.28 15.00 -9.90
N LYS A 106 0.69 15.83 -10.33
CA LYS A 106 1.91 15.36 -11.00
C LYS A 106 2.75 14.48 -10.05
N PRO A 107 3.31 13.34 -10.52
CA PRO A 107 4.27 12.56 -9.75
C PRO A 107 5.45 13.42 -9.25
N ALA A 108 5.86 13.17 -8.01
CA ALA A 108 7.07 13.75 -7.42
C ALA A 108 8.34 13.14 -8.01
N GLY A 109 8.27 11.91 -8.54
CA GLY A 109 9.38 11.25 -9.19
C GLY A 109 8.98 9.95 -9.87
N GLU A 110 9.82 9.50 -10.79
CA GLU A 110 9.71 8.22 -11.47
C GLU A 110 11.11 7.60 -11.49
N GLU A 111 11.24 6.39 -10.97
CA GLU A 111 12.49 5.63 -10.95
C GLU A 111 12.31 4.40 -11.84
N GLU A 112 13.18 4.26 -12.83
CA GLU A 112 13.25 3.09 -13.68
C GLU A 112 14.45 2.22 -13.27
N LYS A 113 14.21 0.93 -13.08
CA LYS A 113 15.23 -0.07 -12.83
C LYS A 113 15.20 -1.09 -13.94
N GLN A 114 16.33 -1.20 -14.63
CA GLN A 114 16.57 -2.21 -15.63
C GLN A 114 17.58 -3.22 -15.09
N LEU A 115 17.13 -4.46 -14.95
CA LEU A 115 17.98 -5.62 -14.68
C LEU A 115 17.91 -6.54 -15.91
N PRO A 116 18.89 -7.45 -16.12
CA PRO A 116 18.84 -8.39 -17.24
C PRO A 116 17.51 -9.17 -17.26
N GLY A 117 16.72 -8.98 -18.32
CA GLY A 117 15.41 -9.63 -18.48
C GLY A 117 14.27 -9.05 -17.63
N LEU A 118 14.50 -7.93 -16.93
CA LEU A 118 13.52 -7.36 -16.01
C LEU A 118 13.52 -5.82 -16.07
N HIS A 119 12.36 -5.26 -16.42
CA HIS A 119 12.08 -3.83 -16.30
C HIS A 119 11.14 -3.61 -15.12
N TRP A 120 11.44 -2.62 -14.29
CA TRP A 120 10.59 -2.15 -13.20
C TRP A 120 10.55 -0.62 -13.19
N THR A 121 9.35 -0.05 -13.09
CA THR A 121 9.13 1.38 -12.85
C THR A 121 8.45 1.62 -11.51
N THR A 122 8.95 2.58 -10.73
CA THR A 122 8.30 3.11 -9.53
C THR A 122 7.91 4.56 -9.78
N THR A 123 6.62 4.85 -9.89
CA THR A 123 6.10 6.22 -9.91
C THR A 123 5.69 6.63 -8.50
N THR A 124 6.14 7.78 -8.03
CA THR A 124 5.86 8.28 -6.67
C THR A 124 5.07 9.59 -6.72
N TRP A 125 4.00 9.69 -5.92
CA TRP A 125 3.29 10.93 -5.63
C TRP A 125 3.47 11.31 -4.17
N ILE A 126 3.51 12.61 -3.90
CA ILE A 126 3.49 13.16 -2.55
C ILE A 126 2.25 14.05 -2.45
N ALA A 127 1.33 13.70 -1.55
CA ALA A 127 0.11 14.44 -1.34
C ALA A 127 -0.10 14.66 0.16
N GLY A 128 0.12 15.88 0.64
CA GLY A 128 0.07 16.20 2.06
C GLY A 128 1.07 15.36 2.89
N SER A 129 0.53 14.55 3.79
CA SER A 129 1.28 13.63 4.67
C SER A 129 1.63 12.30 4.02
N ASP A 130 1.35 12.12 2.74
CA ASP A 130 1.30 10.79 2.13
C ASP A 130 2.28 10.63 1.01
N ARG A 131 2.89 9.45 0.97
CA ARG A 131 3.71 8.95 -0.13
C ARG A 131 2.94 7.80 -0.77
N ILE A 132 2.60 7.99 -2.04
CA ILE A 132 1.90 6.99 -2.85
C ILE A 132 2.90 6.46 -3.86
N GLU A 133 3.08 5.14 -3.93
CA GLU A 133 3.95 4.51 -4.91
C GLU A 133 3.20 3.52 -5.76
N LEU A 134 3.28 3.68 -7.07
CA LEU A 134 2.87 2.68 -8.04
C LEU A 134 4.13 2.00 -8.58
N GLN A 135 4.26 0.71 -8.30
CA GLN A 135 5.33 -0.15 -8.80
C GLN A 135 4.74 -1.04 -9.90
N GLN A 136 5.33 -1.02 -11.09
CA GLN A 136 4.89 -1.78 -12.26
C GLN A 136 6.08 -2.39 -12.99
N GLY A 137 5.97 -3.63 -13.45
CA GLY A 137 7.00 -4.27 -14.26
C GLY A 137 7.03 -5.79 -14.13
N GLY A 138 8.15 -6.40 -14.52
CA GLY A 138 8.28 -7.86 -14.57
C GLY A 138 8.33 -8.57 -13.21
N LEU A 139 8.44 -7.83 -12.09
CA LEU A 139 8.29 -8.38 -10.73
C LEU A 139 6.86 -8.28 -10.19
N GLY A 140 5.91 -7.85 -11.03
CA GLY A 140 4.51 -7.68 -10.69
C GLY A 140 4.13 -6.21 -10.56
N SER A 141 2.96 -5.99 -9.97
CA SER A 141 2.45 -4.65 -9.72
C SER A 141 2.00 -4.50 -8.28
N LYS A 142 2.27 -3.34 -7.68
CA LYS A 142 1.90 -3.00 -6.31
C LYS A 142 1.59 -1.52 -6.23
N LEU A 143 0.54 -1.18 -5.51
CA LEU A 143 0.23 0.19 -5.12
C LEU A 143 0.44 0.30 -3.61
N GLN A 144 1.24 1.25 -3.15
CA GLN A 144 1.54 1.45 -1.74
C GLN A 144 1.16 2.86 -1.32
N TYR A 145 0.54 2.97 -0.15
CA TYR A 145 0.27 4.22 0.54
C TYR A 145 1.06 4.21 1.84
N CYS A 146 1.87 5.24 2.10
CA CYS A 146 2.62 5.36 3.34
C CYS A 146 2.54 6.76 3.92
N GLN A 147 2.49 6.84 5.25
CA GLN A 147 2.71 8.08 5.96
C GLN A 147 4.15 8.57 5.69
N ARG A 148 4.29 9.81 5.25
CA ARG A 148 5.56 10.46 5.00
C ARG A 148 6.37 10.60 6.30
N GLY A 149 7.64 10.20 6.25
CA GLY A 149 8.54 10.24 7.41
C GLY A 149 8.43 9.05 8.35
N SER A 150 7.63 8.04 8.01
CA SER A 150 7.64 6.72 8.64
C SER A 150 8.75 5.81 8.11
#